data_AF-A0A957IQC1-F1
#
_entry.id   AF-A0A957IQC1-F1
#
_cell.length_a   1.000
_cell.length_b   1.000
_cell.length_c   1.000
_cell.angle_alpha   90.00
_cell.angle_beta   90.00
_cell.angle_gamma   90.00
#
_symmetry.space_group_name_H-M   'P 1'
#
loop_
_entity.id
_entity.type
_entity.pdbx_description
1 polymer ?
#
loop_
_entity_poly.entity_id
_entity_poly.type
_entity_poly.pdbx_seq_one_letter_code
_entity_poly.pdbx_strand_id
1 'polypeptide(L)'
;MKILEVLTYYRPWVSGLTIYVERLSRALVRQGHEVTVLTSQYDPNLPRYEVIDGVKVVRVPVALRVSKGVIMPGIGPMAWKLARRTDVIHLHLPQFDAPGIAFRGRLLGKPVALTYHCDLQLPVGLFNRMVDRVVQVQNKLAGTLADAVVTYTRDYA
;
A
#
# COMPACT_ATOMS: atom_id res chain seq x y z
N MET A 1 -2.60 5.95 18.15
CA MET A 1 -1.74 4.83 17.67
C MET A 1 -0.92 5.30 16.48
N LYS A 2 0.16 4.59 16.16
CA LYS A 2 0.96 4.75 14.96
C LYS A 2 0.50 3.77 13.89
N ILE A 3 0.09 4.28 12.73
CA ILE A 3 -0.53 3.53 11.64
C ILE A 3 0.34 3.68 10.40
N LEU A 4 0.74 2.56 9.81
CA LEU A 4 1.50 2.52 8.56
C LEU A 4 0.58 2.07 7.43
N GLU A 5 0.10 3.01 6.62
CA GLU A 5 -0.67 2.73 5.41
C GLU A 5 0.29 2.54 4.23
N VAL A 6 0.09 1.50 3.42
CA VAL A 6 0.96 1.21 2.28
C VAL A 6 0.16 1.01 1.01
N LEU A 7 0.52 1.78 -0.01
CA LEU A 7 -0.10 1.76 -1.34
C LEU A 7 0.88 2.21 -2.43
N THR A 8 0.70 1.71 -3.65
CA THR A 8 1.63 1.95 -4.76
C THR A 8 1.74 3.43 -5.16
N TYR A 9 0.61 4.12 -5.28
CA TYR A 9 0.55 5.55 -5.61
C TYR A 9 -0.23 6.28 -4.56
N TYR A 10 0.16 7.51 -4.27
CA TYR A 10 -0.56 8.43 -3.41
C TYR A 10 -0.52 9.84 -3.98
N ARG A 11 -1.04 10.83 -3.25
CA ARG A 11 -1.07 12.22 -3.69
C ARG A 11 0.31 12.70 -4.19
N PRO A 12 0.33 13.49 -5.30
CA PRO A 12 -0.81 14.06 -6.02
C PRO A 12 -1.48 13.12 -7.06
N TRP A 13 -1.09 11.84 -7.16
CA TRP A 13 -1.80 10.88 -8.00
C TRP A 13 -3.25 10.69 -7.55
N VAL A 14 -4.19 10.72 -8.50
CA VAL A 14 -5.63 10.66 -8.23
C VAL A 14 -6.23 9.37 -8.80
N SER A 15 -6.82 8.56 -7.92
CA SER A 15 -7.68 7.43 -8.26
C SER A 15 -8.68 7.19 -7.14
N GLY A 16 -9.63 6.27 -7.33
CA GLY A 16 -10.56 5.87 -6.25
C GLY A 16 -9.83 5.39 -4.99
N LEU A 17 -8.80 4.55 -5.17
CA LEU A 17 -7.95 4.05 -4.09
C LEU A 17 -7.24 5.20 -3.36
N THR A 18 -6.61 6.14 -4.10
CA THR A 18 -5.86 7.23 -3.44
C THR A 18 -6.78 8.21 -2.70
N ILE A 19 -8.00 8.44 -3.22
CA ILE A 19 -9.02 9.25 -2.54
C ILE A 19 -9.51 8.55 -1.27
N TYR A 20 -9.74 7.23 -1.32
CA TYR A 20 -10.14 6.46 -0.15
C TYR A 20 -9.08 6.59 0.95
N VAL A 21 -7.81 6.30 0.62
CA VAL A 21 -6.72 6.32 1.59
C VAL A 21 -6.55 7.72 2.15
N GLU A 22 -6.53 8.77 1.32
CA GLU A 22 -6.45 10.15 1.82
C GLU A 22 -7.56 10.49 2.82
N ARG A 23 -8.82 10.13 2.52
CA ARG A 23 -9.95 10.40 3.42
C ARG A 23 -9.81 9.62 4.73
N LEU A 24 -9.39 8.35 4.65
CA LEU A 24 -9.13 7.51 5.82
C LEU A 24 -7.99 8.07 6.66
N SER A 25 -6.82 8.34 6.07
CA SER A 25 -5.65 8.87 6.77
C SER A 25 -5.99 10.16 7.51
N ARG A 26 -6.70 11.09 6.85
CA ARG A 26 -7.12 12.37 7.46
C ARG A 26 -8.11 12.18 8.61
N ALA A 27 -9.05 11.25 8.47
CA ALA A 27 -9.99 10.93 9.55
C ALA A 27 -9.26 10.33 10.77
N LEU A 28 -8.32 9.40 10.55
CA LEU A 28 -7.48 8.81 11.59
C LEU A 28 -6.59 9.87 12.28
N VAL A 29 -5.99 10.78 11.52
CA VAL A 29 -5.23 11.91 12.09
C VAL A 29 -6.12 12.78 12.98
N ARG A 30 -7.34 13.11 12.54
CA ARG A 30 -8.30 13.90 13.36
C ARG A 30 -8.74 13.19 14.64
N GLN A 31 -8.70 11.86 14.65
CA GLN A 31 -8.96 11.03 15.84
C GLN A 31 -7.72 10.91 16.75
N GLY A 32 -6.60 11.58 16.43
CA GLY A 32 -5.38 11.59 17.25
C GLY A 32 -4.39 10.48 16.93
N HIS A 33 -4.53 9.79 15.79
CA HIS A 33 -3.56 8.79 15.35
C HIS A 33 -2.41 9.43 14.56
N GLU A 34 -1.22 8.85 14.66
CA GLU A 34 -0.07 9.19 13.82
C GLU A 34 -0.09 8.31 12.59
N VAL A 35 -0.45 8.87 11.43
CA VAL A 35 -0.53 8.12 10.17
C VAL A 35 0.70 8.39 9.30
N THR A 36 1.34 7.31 8.87
CA THR A 36 2.41 7.34 7.86
C THR A 36 1.99 6.55 6.63
N VAL A 37 1.99 7.20 5.48
CA VAL A 37 1.80 6.59 4.17
C VAL A 37 3.16 6.26 3.57
N LEU A 38 3.39 4.97 3.27
CA LEU A 38 4.54 4.50 2.50
C LEU A 38 4.10 4.23 1.06
N THR A 39 4.73 4.92 0.10
CA THR A 39 4.30 4.88 -1.30
C THR A 39 5.47 5.06 -2.27
N SER A 40 5.19 5.04 -3.58
CA SER A 40 6.21 5.29 -4.60
C SER A 40 6.47 6.78 -4.83
N GLN A 41 7.74 7.11 -5.08
CA GLN A 41 8.15 8.38 -5.68
C GLN A 41 8.02 8.21 -7.20
N TYR A 42 6.79 8.09 -7.69
CA TYR A 42 6.55 7.87 -9.11
C TYR A 42 7.10 9.05 -9.93
N ASP A 43 6.86 10.29 -9.52
CA ASP A 43 7.46 11.48 -10.10
C ASP A 43 8.72 11.85 -9.30
N PRO A 44 9.92 11.89 -9.93
CA PRO A 44 11.17 12.19 -9.23
C PRO A 44 11.22 13.60 -8.64
N ASN A 45 10.36 14.52 -9.08
CA ASN A 45 10.27 15.88 -8.53
C ASN A 45 9.49 15.94 -7.21
N LEU A 46 8.73 14.90 -6.87
CA LEU A 46 8.01 14.85 -5.59
C LEU A 46 9.00 14.66 -4.44
N PRO A 47 8.78 15.32 -3.29
CA PRO A 47 9.64 15.14 -2.14
C PRO A 47 9.54 13.68 -1.63
N ARG A 48 10.68 13.14 -1.20
CA ARG A 48 10.74 11.80 -0.59
C ARG A 48 10.04 11.73 0.77
N TYR A 49 9.90 12.87 1.42
CA TYR A 49 9.17 13.02 2.66
C TYR A 49 8.43 14.35 2.67
N GLU A 50 7.17 14.33 3.06
CA GLU A 50 6.40 15.53 3.37
C GLU A 50 5.27 15.21 4.35
N VAL A 51 4.60 16.25 4.87
CA VAL A 51 3.41 16.11 5.70
C VAL A 51 2.26 16.83 5.02
N ILE A 52 1.19 16.09 4.70
CA ILE A 52 -0.01 16.61 4.02
C ILE A 52 -1.19 16.41 4.96
N ASP A 53 -1.86 17.50 5.38
CA ASP A 53 -3.00 17.42 6.31
C ASP A 53 -2.72 16.60 7.59
N GLY A 54 -1.48 16.67 8.10
CA GLY A 54 -1.02 15.91 9.27
C GLY A 54 -0.62 14.45 8.98
N VAL A 55 -0.77 13.97 7.75
CA VAL A 55 -0.35 12.63 7.31
C VAL A 55 1.11 12.68 6.86
N LYS A 56 1.97 11.83 7.42
CA LYS A 56 3.38 11.71 7.00
C LYS A 56 3.45 10.89 5.72
N VAL A 57 3.96 11.43 4.63
CA VAL A 57 4.11 10.72 3.36
C VAL A 57 5.58 10.40 3.14
N VAL A 58 5.91 9.12 3.02
CA VAL A 58 7.25 8.60 2.73
C VAL A 58 7.24 7.96 1.36
N ARG A 59 8.01 8.52 0.42
CA ARG A 59 8.08 8.05 -0.96
C ARG A 59 9.40 7.33 -1.24
N VAL A 60 9.32 6.17 -1.87
CA VAL A 60 10.48 5.36 -2.27
C VAL A 60 10.74 5.53 -3.77
N PRO A 61 11.98 5.84 -4.20
CA PRO A 61 12.34 5.97 -5.62
C PRO A 61 11.95 4.74 -6.45
N VAL A 62 11.36 5.00 -7.61
CA VAL A 62 11.02 3.97 -8.60
C VAL A 62 12.22 3.72 -9.51
N ALA A 63 12.69 2.48 -9.57
CA ALA A 63 13.75 2.06 -10.49
C ALA A 63 13.20 1.63 -11.86
N LEU A 64 12.03 1.00 -11.88
CA LEU A 64 11.39 0.51 -13.09
C LEU A 64 9.87 0.61 -12.98
N ARG A 65 9.19 0.92 -14.09
CA ARG A 65 7.73 0.84 -14.21
C ARG A 65 7.36 -0.30 -15.15
N VAL A 66 6.43 -1.15 -14.72
CA VAL A 66 5.91 -2.28 -15.52
C VAL A 66 4.39 -2.20 -15.51
N SER A 67 3.80 -1.85 -16.66
CA SER A 67 2.36 -1.55 -16.75
C SER A 67 1.96 -0.47 -15.72
N LYS A 68 1.03 -0.77 -14.82
CA LYS A 68 0.60 0.10 -13.70
C LYS A 68 1.38 -0.16 -12.40
N GLY A 69 2.32 -1.09 -12.40
CA GLY A 69 3.17 -1.40 -11.24
C GLY A 69 4.51 -0.67 -11.29
N VAL A 70 5.16 -0.58 -10.13
CA VAL A 70 6.50 -0.02 -10.00
C VAL A 70 7.39 -0.96 -9.19
N ILE A 71 8.69 -0.95 -9.51
CA ILE A 71 9.73 -1.64 -8.76
C ILE A 71 10.52 -0.60 -7.98
N MET A 72 10.56 -0.78 -6.67
CA MET A 72 11.18 0.14 -5.72
C MET A 72 12.18 -0.63 -4.85
N PRO A 73 13.47 -0.75 -5.24
CA PRO A 73 14.45 -1.53 -4.49
C PRO A 73 14.55 -1.13 -3.00
N GLY A 74 14.29 0.14 -2.69
CA GLY A 74 14.27 0.66 -1.31
C GLY A 74 13.03 0.34 -0.48
N ILE A 75 11.98 -0.26 -1.05
CA ILE A 75 10.69 -0.45 -0.36
C ILE A 75 10.82 -1.42 0.80
N GLY A 76 11.59 -2.50 0.65
CA GLY A 76 11.80 -3.51 1.68
C GLY A 76 12.49 -2.95 2.94
N PRO A 77 13.67 -2.32 2.80
CA PRO A 77 14.36 -1.66 3.92
C PRO A 77 13.53 -0.54 4.56
N MET A 78 12.82 0.26 3.76
CA MET A 78 11.97 1.33 4.28
C MET A 78 10.77 0.78 5.05
N ALA A 79 10.07 -0.22 4.49
CA ALA A 79 8.98 -0.91 5.16
C ALA A 79 9.43 -1.54 6.48
N TRP A 80 10.62 -2.16 6.52
CA TRP A 80 11.19 -2.70 7.77
C TRP A 80 11.40 -1.61 8.82
N LYS A 81 12.03 -0.49 8.42
CA LYS A 81 12.29 0.65 9.32
C LYS A 81 11.00 1.23 9.90
N LEU A 82 9.96 1.41 9.06
CA LEU A 82 8.68 1.99 9.48
C LEU A 82 7.84 1.00 10.29
N ALA A 83 7.76 -0.27 9.88
CA ALA A 83 7.00 -1.31 10.58
C ALA A 83 7.46 -1.50 12.04
N ARG A 84 8.77 -1.39 12.31
CA ARG A 84 9.30 -1.44 13.70
C ARG A 84 8.79 -0.32 14.60
N ARG A 85 8.34 0.80 14.02
CA ARG A 85 7.93 2.01 14.74
C ARG A 85 6.42 2.21 14.74
N THR A 86 5.67 1.32 14.09
CA THR A 86 4.21 1.41 13.99
C THR A 86 3.54 0.45 14.96
N ASP A 87 2.28 0.70 15.28
CA ASP A 87 1.44 -0.20 16.06
C ASP A 87 0.66 -1.16 15.14
N VAL A 88 0.23 -0.69 13.97
CA VAL A 88 -0.50 -1.46 12.95
C VAL A 88 -0.02 -1.14 11.53
N ILE A 89 -0.07 -2.12 10.64
CA ILE A 89 0.17 -1.98 9.21
C ILE A 89 -1.17 -2.15 8.47
N HIS A 90 -1.48 -1.22 7.57
CA HIS A 90 -2.68 -1.27 6.73
C HIS A 90 -2.28 -1.29 5.26
N LEU A 91 -2.50 -2.42 4.60
CA LEU A 91 -2.18 -2.63 3.19
C LEU A 91 -3.37 -2.29 2.30
N HIS A 92 -3.13 -1.56 1.22
CA HIS A 92 -4.16 -1.20 0.25
C HIS A 92 -3.82 -1.83 -1.11
N LEU A 93 -4.64 -2.80 -1.53
CA LEU A 93 -4.44 -3.58 -2.75
C LEU A 93 -5.25 -3.00 -3.94
N PRO A 94 -4.78 -3.20 -5.18
CA PRO A 94 -3.66 -4.06 -5.59
C PRO A 94 -2.29 -3.40 -5.38
N GLN A 95 -1.35 -4.14 -4.79
CA GLN A 95 0.02 -3.66 -4.57
C GLN A 95 1.02 -4.82 -4.61
N PHE A 96 2.01 -4.70 -5.51
CA PHE A 96 3.04 -5.73 -5.74
C PHE A 96 3.84 -6.08 -4.47
N ASP A 97 4.22 -5.06 -3.69
CA ASP A 97 5.05 -5.23 -2.49
C ASP A 97 4.28 -5.76 -1.26
N ALA A 98 2.94 -5.85 -1.34
CA ALA A 98 2.09 -6.15 -0.19
C ALA A 98 2.43 -7.46 0.53
N PRO A 99 2.69 -8.61 -0.14
CA PRO A 99 3.03 -9.85 0.55
C PRO A 99 4.30 -9.74 1.38
N GLY A 100 5.33 -9.08 0.84
CA GLY A 100 6.59 -8.88 1.53
C GLY A 100 6.43 -7.98 2.76
N ILE A 101 5.52 -7.01 2.71
CA ILE A 101 5.25 -6.12 3.84
C ILE A 101 4.37 -6.82 4.89
N ALA A 102 3.36 -7.57 4.47
CA ALA A 102 2.54 -8.40 5.36
C ALA A 102 3.42 -9.41 6.13
N PHE A 103 4.35 -10.07 5.44
CA PHE A 103 5.31 -10.98 6.06
C PHE A 103 6.18 -10.29 7.12
N ARG A 104 6.64 -9.06 6.85
CA ARG A 104 7.36 -8.26 7.86
C ARG A 104 6.48 -7.90 9.06
N GLY A 105 5.19 -7.66 8.84
CA GLY A 105 4.21 -7.49 9.92
C GLY A 105 4.21 -8.70 10.84
N ARG A 106 4.08 -9.91 10.28
CA ARG A 106 4.15 -11.17 11.05
C ARG A 106 5.47 -11.34 11.79
N LEU A 107 6.61 -11.13 11.13
CA LEU A 107 7.93 -11.25 11.76
C LEU A 107 8.12 -10.27 12.94
N LEU A 108 7.49 -9.10 12.88
CA LEU A 108 7.60 -8.05 13.90
C LEU A 108 6.45 -8.10 14.92
N GLY A 109 5.55 -9.07 14.84
CA GLY A 109 4.37 -9.16 15.70
C GLY A 109 3.43 -7.95 15.57
N LYS A 110 3.39 -7.33 14.38
CA LYS A 110 2.54 -6.18 14.07
C LYS A 110 1.26 -6.64 13.38
N PRO A 111 0.06 -6.30 13.90
CA PRO A 111 -1.18 -6.57 13.22
C PRO A 111 -1.18 -5.97 11.80
N VAL A 112 -1.66 -6.75 10.84
CA VAL A 112 -1.78 -6.39 9.42
C VAL A 112 -3.24 -6.40 9.01
N ALA A 113 -3.80 -5.22 8.76
CA ALA A 113 -5.08 -5.06 8.09
C ALA A 113 -4.87 -4.91 6.58
N LEU A 114 -5.79 -5.43 5.78
CA LEU A 114 -5.74 -5.34 4.32
C LEU A 114 -7.07 -4.82 3.79
N THR A 115 -7.06 -3.76 2.99
CA THR A 115 -8.21 -3.34 2.18
C THR A 115 -7.98 -3.70 0.73
N TYR A 116 -8.90 -4.49 0.17
CA TYR A 116 -8.94 -4.78 -1.25
C TYR A 116 -9.80 -3.74 -1.97
N HIS A 117 -9.21 -2.93 -2.85
CA HIS A 117 -9.95 -1.83 -3.49
C HIS A 117 -10.55 -2.24 -4.84
N CYS A 118 -9.80 -3.00 -5.64
CA CYS A 118 -10.26 -3.43 -6.96
C CYS A 118 -9.36 -4.51 -7.57
N ASP A 119 -9.87 -5.16 -8.61
CA ASP A 119 -9.09 -6.00 -9.50
C ASP A 119 -8.29 -5.16 -10.50
N LEU A 120 -7.07 -5.61 -10.78
CA LEU A 120 -6.33 -5.11 -11.94
C LEU A 120 -6.90 -5.77 -13.20
N GLN A 121 -7.62 -5.01 -14.02
CA GLN A 121 -8.04 -5.45 -15.34
C GLN A 121 -7.10 -4.84 -16.40
N LEU A 122 -6.26 -5.67 -17.01
CA LEU A 122 -5.39 -5.29 -18.13
C LEU A 122 -6.00 -5.71 -19.47
N PRO A 123 -5.66 -5.02 -20.58
CA PRO A 123 -6.14 -5.40 -21.92
C PRO A 123 -5.74 -6.84 -22.28
N VAL A 124 -6.53 -7.50 -23.13
CA VAL A 124 -6.26 -8.89 -23.52
C VAL A 124 -4.92 -9.01 -24.26
N GLY A 125 -4.00 -9.80 -23.71
CA GLY A 125 -2.68 -10.08 -24.30
C GLY A 125 -1.87 -11.07 -23.45
N LEU A 126 -0.96 -11.84 -24.07
CA LEU A 126 -0.21 -12.89 -23.36
C LEU A 126 0.61 -12.34 -22.18
N PHE A 127 1.28 -11.20 -22.38
CA PHE A 127 2.01 -10.49 -21.33
C PHE A 127 1.09 -10.03 -20.19
N ASN A 128 -0.07 -9.45 -20.53
CA ASN A 128 -1.02 -8.96 -19.54
C ASN A 128 -1.63 -10.10 -18.71
N ARG A 129 -1.90 -11.26 -19.31
CA ARG A 129 -2.33 -12.47 -18.57
C ARG A 129 -1.29 -12.94 -17.55
N MET A 130 -0.01 -12.84 -17.90
CA MET A 130 1.07 -13.16 -16.96
C MET A 130 1.08 -12.17 -15.79
N VAL A 131 0.97 -10.87 -16.08
CA VAL A 131 0.91 -9.83 -15.05
C VAL A 131 -0.30 -10.01 -14.14
N ASP A 132 -1.48 -10.26 -14.69
CA ASP A 132 -2.71 -10.51 -13.92
C ASP A 132 -2.54 -11.71 -12.99
N ARG A 133 -1.93 -12.80 -13.47
CA ARG A 133 -1.68 -13.99 -12.64
C ARG A 133 -0.71 -13.70 -11.50
N VAL A 134 0.35 -12.93 -11.75
CA VAL A 134 1.29 -12.50 -10.70
C VAL A 134 0.56 -11.65 -9.66
N VAL A 135 -0.25 -10.68 -10.09
CA VAL A 135 -1.02 -9.81 -9.18
C VAL A 135 -2.02 -10.62 -8.36
N GLN A 136 -2.74 -11.57 -8.96
CA GLN A 136 -3.66 -12.46 -8.23
C GLN A 136 -2.94 -13.29 -7.16
N VAL A 137 -1.79 -13.89 -7.50
CA VAL A 137 -0.98 -14.65 -6.53
C VAL A 137 -0.52 -13.75 -5.40
N GLN A 138 -0.06 -12.54 -5.70
CA GLN A 138 0.36 -11.56 -4.69
C GLN A 138 -0.80 -11.13 -3.80
N ASN A 139 -1.95 -10.82 -4.37
CA ASN A 139 -3.13 -10.43 -3.62
C ASN A 139 -3.55 -11.55 -2.66
N LYS A 140 -3.55 -12.81 -3.12
CA LYS A 140 -3.85 -13.97 -2.29
C LYS A 140 -2.83 -14.16 -1.17
N LEU A 141 -1.53 -14.06 -1.46
CA LEU A 141 -0.48 -14.18 -0.45
C LEU A 141 -0.59 -13.08 0.61
N ALA A 142 -0.78 -11.83 0.21
CA ALA A 142 -1.01 -10.72 1.14
C ALA A 142 -2.26 -10.97 2.00
N GLY A 143 -3.35 -11.46 1.41
CA GLY A 143 -4.57 -11.84 2.12
C GLY A 143 -4.36 -12.94 3.15
N THR A 144 -3.62 -14.01 2.80
CA THR A 144 -3.30 -15.10 3.75
C THR A 144 -2.39 -14.67 4.91
N LEU A 145 -1.63 -13.60 4.72
CA LEU A 145 -0.73 -13.05 5.73
C LEU A 145 -1.39 -11.98 6.62
N ALA A 146 -2.47 -11.35 6.15
CA ALA A 146 -3.22 -10.37 6.91
C ALA A 146 -3.98 -11.00 8.09
N ASP A 147 -4.12 -10.24 9.17
CA ASP A 147 -4.91 -10.62 10.34
C ASP A 147 -6.39 -10.23 10.16
N ALA A 148 -6.67 -9.22 9.35
CA ALA A 148 -8.01 -8.80 8.98
C ALA A 148 -8.07 -8.33 7.53
N VAL A 149 -9.15 -8.67 6.84
CA VAL A 149 -9.48 -8.16 5.50
C VAL A 149 -10.69 -7.25 5.60
N VAL A 150 -10.58 -6.05 5.03
CA VAL A 150 -11.61 -5.02 4.99
C VAL A 150 -12.10 -4.91 3.56
N THR A 151 -13.40 -5.06 3.38
CA THR A 151 -14.13 -4.74 2.15
C THR A 151 -14.99 -3.50 2.38
N TYR A 152 -15.33 -2.78 1.31
CA TYR A 152 -16.18 -1.59 1.45
C TYR A 152 -17.62 -1.92 1.80
N THR A 153 -18.07 -3.09 1.35
CA THR A 153 -19.45 -3.54 1.42
C THR A 153 -19.48 -5.02 1.77
N ARG A 154 -20.58 -5.46 2.39
CA ARG A 154 -20.74 -6.85 2.83
C ARG A 154 -20.91 -7.84 1.69
N ASP A 155 -21.40 -7.38 0.55
CA ASP A 155 -21.58 -8.16 -0.69
C ASP A 155 -20.29 -8.37 -1.48
N TYR A 156 -19.20 -7.68 -1.11
CA TYR A 156 -17.88 -7.82 -1.72
C TYR A 156 -16.99 -8.85 -0.98
N ALA A 157 -17.43 -9.34 0.19
CA ALA A 157 -16.69 -10.26 1.06
C ALA A 157 -17.03 -11.73 0.81
#